data_AF-A0A2E6W510-F1
#
_entry.id   AF-A0A2E6W510-F1
#
_cell.length_a   1.000
_cell.length_b   1.000
_cell.length_c   1.000
_cell.angle_alpha   90.00
_cell.angle_beta   90.00
_cell.angle_gamma   90.00
#
_symmetry.space_group_name_H-M   'P 1'
#
loop_
_entity.id
_entity.type
_entity.pdbx_description
1 polymer ?
#
loop_
_entity_poly.entity_id
_entity_poly.type
_entity_poly.pdbx_seq_one_letter_code
_entity_poly.pdbx_strand_id
1 'polypeptide(L)'
;MAKDPNYSLKSVVAADGYVPEDPAYYMETSRMARYPEVELWDFIEERPDIDWIKFSEETGANLEDEHNAEDWYLGNFAIKEQDFIDFIINNRDTCQKKFYEARPYHTGKNEFTMDLPMKVGYNSMNCCEYNWGLYGDSSDKLKEILGRDFFDNIGMDYDTCLPRLMAYLPGQTLPWHFDYLGGWGRVNKDLNFDPDTRQCDLGEVKRLLLMISDWHWGHMLQMANSFYPRWKSGDLYEIPMMTYHLSTNAGMSLKLTMSLSGAMIR
;
A
#
# COMPACT_ATOMS: atom_id res chain seq x y z
N MET A 1 -9.65 3.73 -21.97
CA MET A 1 -9.32 5.10 -22.41
C MET A 1 -7.82 5.32 -22.19
N ALA A 2 -7.16 6.23 -22.92
CA ALA A 2 -5.76 6.54 -22.63
C ALA A 2 -5.68 7.41 -21.37
N LYS A 3 -4.65 7.18 -20.52
CA LYS A 3 -4.36 7.95 -19.31
C LYS A 3 -4.42 9.46 -19.60
N ASP A 4 -5.03 10.23 -18.70
CA ASP A 4 -5.00 11.69 -18.73
C ASP A 4 -3.53 12.16 -18.68
N PRO A 5 -3.02 12.80 -19.75
CA PRO A 5 -1.64 13.27 -19.78
C PRO A 5 -1.36 14.37 -18.75
N ASN A 6 -2.40 14.97 -18.16
CA ASN A 6 -2.27 16.01 -17.14
C ASN A 6 -2.29 15.46 -15.70
N TYR A 7 -2.49 14.15 -15.51
CA TYR A 7 -2.45 13.56 -14.18
C TYR A 7 -1.00 13.43 -13.69
N SER A 8 -0.64 14.25 -12.70
CA SER A 8 0.69 14.25 -12.06
C SER A 8 0.61 13.79 -10.60
N LEU A 9 1.43 12.79 -10.28
CA LEU A 9 1.62 12.23 -8.95
C LEU A 9 2.25 13.24 -7.99
N LYS A 10 2.98 14.23 -8.51
CA LYS A 10 3.54 15.33 -7.69
C LYS A 10 2.46 16.12 -6.96
N SER A 11 1.25 16.19 -7.52
CA SER A 11 0.13 16.93 -6.91
C SER A 11 -0.56 16.19 -5.77
N VAL A 12 -0.31 14.89 -5.65
CA VAL A 12 -1.09 14.00 -4.77
C VAL A 12 -0.65 14.08 -3.31
N VAL A 13 0.58 14.51 -3.06
CA VAL A 13 1.11 14.68 -1.69
C VAL A 13 1.46 16.14 -1.43
N ALA A 14 0.96 16.63 -0.30
CA ALA A 14 1.14 18.00 0.13
C ALA A 14 2.61 18.25 0.50
N ALA A 15 3.19 19.35 -0.01
CA ALA A 15 4.53 19.78 0.40
C ALA A 15 4.57 20.20 1.89
N ASP A 16 3.45 20.68 2.42
CA ASP A 16 3.25 21.14 3.79
C ASP A 16 2.53 20.13 4.69
N GLY A 17 2.16 18.97 4.15
CA GLY A 17 1.44 17.93 4.88
C GLY A 17 2.31 17.20 5.91
N TYR A 18 1.79 17.02 7.11
CA TYR A 18 2.52 16.41 8.23
C TYR A 18 2.01 15.01 8.55
N VAL A 19 2.91 14.14 9.03
CA VAL A 19 2.52 12.87 9.66
C VAL A 19 2.09 13.18 11.10
N PRO A 20 0.87 12.83 11.54
CA PRO A 20 0.46 12.96 12.93
C PRO A 20 1.47 12.31 13.87
N GLU A 21 1.83 12.97 14.97
CA GLU A 21 2.86 12.50 15.91
C GLU A 21 2.42 11.22 16.66
N ASP A 22 1.14 11.13 17.00
CA ASP A 22 0.56 9.99 17.73
C ASP A 22 -0.23 9.06 16.78
N PRO A 23 0.07 7.75 16.74
CA PRO A 23 -0.73 6.75 16.02
C PRO A 23 -2.23 6.71 16.41
N ALA A 24 -2.60 7.15 17.62
CA ALA A 24 -4.00 7.21 18.05
C ALA A 24 -4.85 8.17 17.20
N TYR A 25 -4.22 9.20 16.61
CA TYR A 25 -4.87 10.20 15.76
C TYR A 25 -5.76 9.57 14.68
N TYR A 26 -5.30 8.49 14.03
CA TYR A 26 -6.01 7.87 12.90
C TYR A 26 -7.35 7.28 13.29
N MET A 27 -7.48 6.82 14.53
CA MET A 27 -8.73 6.29 15.07
C MET A 27 -9.62 7.40 15.62
N GLU A 28 -9.02 8.36 16.34
CA GLU A 28 -9.75 9.45 16.98
C GLU A 28 -10.35 10.45 16.00
N THR A 29 -9.72 10.62 14.83
CA THR A 29 -10.13 11.59 13.81
C THR A 29 -10.75 10.94 12.58
N SER A 30 -10.95 9.62 12.58
CA SER A 30 -11.43 8.92 11.39
C SER A 30 -12.77 9.44 10.92
N ARG A 31 -12.81 9.80 9.63
CA ARG A 31 -14.05 10.09 8.91
C ARG A 31 -14.74 8.79 8.52
N MET A 32 -13.99 7.79 8.06
CA MET A 32 -14.52 6.48 7.65
C MET A 32 -15.24 5.75 8.80
N ALA A 33 -14.75 5.82 10.03
CA ALA A 33 -15.44 5.22 11.18
C ALA A 33 -16.76 5.94 11.55
N ARG A 34 -16.98 7.14 11.03
CA ARG A 34 -18.18 7.97 11.25
C ARG A 34 -18.99 8.15 9.98
N TYR A 35 -18.54 7.55 8.88
CA TYR A 35 -19.19 7.69 7.59
C TYR A 35 -20.51 6.90 7.62
N PRO A 36 -21.60 7.46 7.08
CA PRO A 36 -22.86 6.74 6.99
C PRO A 36 -22.69 5.40 6.27
N GLU A 37 -23.45 4.39 6.69
CA GLU A 37 -23.50 3.13 5.95
C GLU A 37 -24.04 3.39 4.54
N VAL A 38 -23.38 2.78 3.56
CA VAL A 38 -23.86 2.76 2.17
C VAL A 38 -24.73 1.52 2.02
N GLU A 39 -26.00 1.71 1.65
CA GLU A 39 -26.98 0.66 1.48
C GLU A 39 -26.99 0.13 0.03
N LEU A 40 -27.64 -1.02 -0.16
CA LEU A 40 -27.89 -1.59 -1.48
C LEU A 40 -28.62 -0.61 -2.41
N TRP A 41 -29.54 0.17 -1.86
CA TRP A 41 -30.37 1.10 -2.64
C TRP A 41 -29.58 2.28 -3.17
N ASP A 42 -28.62 2.81 -2.41
CA ASP A 42 -27.70 3.85 -2.87
C ASP A 42 -26.97 3.40 -4.15
N PHE A 43 -26.53 2.14 -4.19
CA PHE A 43 -25.91 1.56 -5.38
C PHE A 43 -26.87 1.42 -6.56
N ILE A 44 -28.11 1.01 -6.33
CA ILE A 44 -29.08 0.82 -7.41
C ILE A 44 -29.53 2.17 -7.97
N GLU A 45 -29.73 3.17 -7.12
CA GLU A 45 -30.37 4.43 -7.46
C GLU A 45 -29.37 5.52 -7.87
N GLU A 46 -28.24 5.62 -7.15
CA GLU A 46 -27.30 6.74 -7.29
C GLU A 46 -26.00 6.35 -7.99
N ARG A 47 -25.67 5.05 -8.06
CA ARG A 47 -24.46 4.52 -8.70
C ARG A 47 -23.18 5.25 -8.24
N PRO A 48 -22.87 5.26 -6.94
CA PRO A 48 -21.72 5.97 -6.39
C PRO A 48 -20.37 5.43 -6.88
N ASP A 49 -20.36 4.23 -7.48
CA ASP A 49 -19.22 3.59 -8.12
C ASP A 49 -18.72 4.31 -9.38
N ILE A 50 -19.58 5.08 -10.06
CA ILE A 50 -19.25 5.74 -11.34
C ILE A 50 -18.05 6.68 -11.20
N ASP A 51 -17.94 7.42 -10.11
CA ASP A 51 -16.82 8.34 -9.88
C ASP A 51 -15.50 7.58 -9.77
N TRP A 52 -15.51 6.40 -9.13
CA TRP A 52 -14.31 5.60 -8.97
C TRP A 52 -13.92 4.88 -10.25
N ILE A 53 -14.90 4.38 -11.02
CA ILE A 53 -14.66 3.82 -12.35
C ILE A 53 -14.02 4.88 -13.24
N LYS A 54 -14.63 6.07 -13.35
CA LYS A 54 -14.10 7.18 -14.16
C LYS A 54 -12.70 7.58 -13.73
N PHE A 55 -12.48 7.77 -12.43
CA PHE A 55 -11.15 8.08 -11.90
C PHE A 55 -10.14 7.01 -12.31
N SER A 56 -10.50 5.74 -12.19
CA SER A 56 -9.62 4.62 -12.55
C SER A 56 -9.30 4.59 -14.04
N GLU A 57 -10.29 4.78 -14.91
CA GLU A 57 -10.08 4.85 -16.36
C GLU A 57 -9.22 6.07 -16.76
N GLU A 58 -9.45 7.23 -16.14
CA GLU A 58 -8.70 8.46 -16.38
C GLU A 58 -7.23 8.34 -15.97
N THR A 59 -6.91 7.57 -14.94
CA THR A 59 -5.53 7.36 -14.46
C THR A 59 -4.84 6.14 -15.08
N GLY A 60 -5.54 5.39 -15.95
CA GLY A 60 -4.95 4.37 -16.82
C GLY A 60 -5.42 2.92 -16.58
N ALA A 61 -6.35 2.68 -15.65
CA ALA A 61 -6.96 1.37 -15.49
C ALA A 61 -7.78 0.97 -16.73
N ASN A 62 -7.83 -0.32 -16.99
CA ASN A 62 -8.62 -0.93 -18.05
C ASN A 62 -8.92 -2.39 -17.69
N LEU A 63 -9.78 -3.05 -18.46
CA LEU A 63 -10.23 -4.43 -18.22
C LEU A 63 -9.51 -5.48 -19.08
N GLU A 64 -8.48 -5.07 -19.83
CA GLU A 64 -7.77 -5.94 -20.79
C GLU A 64 -6.32 -6.25 -20.36
N ASP A 65 -5.79 -5.48 -19.42
CA ASP A 65 -4.43 -5.61 -18.91
C ASP A 65 -4.32 -6.78 -17.91
N GLU A 66 -3.91 -7.93 -18.43
CA GLU A 66 -3.69 -9.16 -17.65
C GLU A 66 -2.20 -9.50 -17.64
N HIS A 67 -1.69 -9.81 -16.45
CA HIS A 67 -0.30 -10.22 -16.22
C HIS A 67 -0.26 -11.51 -15.43
N ASN A 68 0.68 -12.39 -15.72
CA ASN A 68 0.94 -13.53 -14.85
C ASN A 68 1.70 -13.07 -13.60
N ALA A 69 1.58 -13.83 -12.51
CA ALA A 69 2.35 -13.54 -11.30
C ALA A 69 3.86 -13.51 -11.59
N GLU A 70 4.34 -14.31 -12.54
CA GLU A 70 5.75 -14.40 -12.91
C GLU A 70 6.28 -13.11 -13.55
N ASP A 71 5.42 -12.28 -14.16
CA ASP A 71 5.85 -11.05 -14.84
C ASP A 71 6.43 -10.03 -13.85
N TRP A 72 5.97 -10.07 -12.59
CA TRP A 72 6.40 -9.16 -11.52
C TRP A 72 7.08 -9.89 -10.36
N TYR A 73 7.31 -11.20 -10.48
CA TYR A 73 7.99 -11.98 -9.47
C TYR A 73 9.51 -11.77 -9.53
N LEU A 74 10.10 -11.38 -8.40
CA LEU A 74 11.54 -11.12 -8.30
C LEU A 74 12.31 -12.28 -7.67
N GLY A 75 11.62 -13.23 -7.03
CA GLY A 75 12.21 -14.39 -6.39
C GLY A 75 11.64 -14.68 -5.01
N ASN A 76 12.11 -15.77 -4.41
CA ASN A 76 11.83 -16.14 -3.03
C ASN A 76 13.08 -15.87 -2.20
N PHE A 77 12.95 -14.99 -1.21
CA PHE A 77 14.00 -14.61 -0.30
C PHE A 77 13.67 -15.19 1.07
N ALA A 78 14.51 -16.12 1.54
CA ALA A 78 14.25 -16.84 2.78
C ALA A 78 14.10 -15.86 3.95
N ILE A 79 12.94 -15.89 4.59
CA ILE A 79 12.62 -15.16 5.81
C ILE A 79 11.99 -16.12 6.81
N LYS A 80 11.88 -15.67 8.07
CA LYS A 80 11.21 -16.42 9.12
C LYS A 80 10.01 -15.63 9.62
N GLU A 81 8.81 -16.08 9.26
CA GLU A 81 7.53 -15.44 9.64
C GLU A 81 7.46 -15.13 11.14
N GLN A 82 7.97 -16.02 11.99
CA GLN A 82 7.97 -15.84 13.45
C GLN A 82 8.73 -14.59 13.91
N ASP A 83 9.81 -14.19 13.21
CA ASP A 83 10.59 -13.00 13.61
C ASP A 83 9.73 -11.73 13.44
N PHE A 84 8.83 -11.71 12.45
CA PHE A 84 7.84 -10.63 12.26
C PHE A 84 6.70 -10.69 13.28
N ILE A 85 6.25 -11.89 13.67
CA ILE A 85 5.26 -12.05 14.74
C ILE A 85 5.83 -11.55 16.08
N ASP A 86 7.07 -11.92 16.40
CA ASP A 86 7.75 -11.47 17.61
C ASP A 86 7.95 -9.94 17.58
N PHE A 87 8.30 -9.38 16.42
CA PHE A 87 8.33 -7.93 16.22
C PHE A 87 6.97 -7.28 16.51
N ILE A 88 5.87 -7.79 15.96
CA ILE A 88 4.51 -7.28 16.18
C ILE A 88 4.16 -7.29 17.68
N ILE A 89 4.48 -8.37 18.38
CA ILE A 89 4.20 -8.52 19.81
C ILE A 89 4.98 -7.48 20.64
N ASN A 90 6.24 -7.23 20.27
CA ASN A 90 7.15 -6.38 21.02
C ASN A 90 7.05 -4.88 20.67
N ASN A 91 6.36 -4.50 19.59
CA ASN A 91 6.29 -3.12 19.10
C ASN A 91 4.83 -2.64 18.94
N ARG A 92 3.95 -2.97 19.90
CA ARG A 92 2.53 -2.58 19.88
C ARG A 92 2.31 -1.07 19.96
N ASP A 93 3.21 -0.38 20.64
CA ASP A 93 3.21 1.08 20.87
C ASP A 93 3.46 1.87 19.58
N THR A 94 4.18 1.30 18.61
CA THR A 94 4.41 1.92 17.30
C THR A 94 3.44 1.45 16.22
N CYS A 95 2.47 0.60 16.58
CA CYS A 95 1.45 0.11 15.66
C CYS A 95 0.49 1.24 15.28
N GLN A 96 0.40 1.51 13.98
CA GLN A 96 -0.65 2.36 13.43
C GLN A 96 -1.83 1.47 13.04
N LYS A 97 -2.97 1.68 13.70
CA LYS A 97 -4.27 1.20 13.23
C LYS A 97 -4.91 2.30 12.39
N LYS A 98 -5.22 2.03 11.13
CA LYS A 98 -5.79 3.03 10.23
C LYS A 98 -6.83 2.43 9.29
N PHE A 99 -7.66 3.31 8.74
CA PHE A 99 -8.57 3.02 7.64
C PHE A 99 -8.11 3.68 6.34
N TYR A 100 -8.71 3.30 5.22
CA TYR A 100 -8.30 3.79 3.90
C TYR A 100 -9.06 5.07 3.50
N GLU A 101 -8.61 6.19 4.05
CA GLU A 101 -9.24 7.52 3.93
C GLU A 101 -8.17 8.63 3.95
N ALA A 102 -8.56 9.85 3.54
CA ALA A 102 -7.64 10.98 3.49
C ALA A 102 -6.92 11.29 4.81
N ARG A 103 -5.71 11.82 4.64
CA ARG A 103 -4.76 12.18 5.70
C ARG A 103 -4.28 13.61 5.47
N PRO A 104 -3.71 14.29 6.48
CA PRO A 104 -3.24 15.68 6.36
C PRO A 104 -2.22 15.92 5.24
N TYR A 105 -1.62 14.85 4.70
CA TYR A 105 -0.64 14.90 3.62
C TYR A 105 -1.15 14.45 2.25
N HIS A 106 -2.45 14.13 2.11
CA HIS A 106 -3.05 13.85 0.80
C HIS A 106 -3.66 15.12 0.22
N THR A 107 -3.28 15.46 -1.02
CA THR A 107 -3.72 16.63 -1.78
C THR A 107 -4.01 16.27 -3.22
N GLY A 108 -4.38 17.26 -4.04
CA GLY A 108 -4.66 17.04 -5.45
C GLY A 108 -5.89 16.16 -5.65
N LYS A 109 -5.99 15.54 -6.83
CA LYS A 109 -7.08 14.62 -7.18
C LYS A 109 -6.59 13.17 -7.01
N ASN A 110 -7.10 12.48 -6.00
CA ASN A 110 -6.86 11.05 -5.76
C ASN A 110 -8.06 10.41 -5.02
N GLU A 111 -8.05 9.08 -4.88
CA GLU A 111 -9.09 8.29 -4.24
C GLU A 111 -9.38 8.70 -2.80
N PHE A 112 -8.37 9.15 -2.07
CA PHE A 112 -8.55 9.64 -0.71
C PHE A 112 -9.24 10.99 -0.66
N THR A 113 -8.78 11.97 -1.44
CA THR A 113 -9.34 13.34 -1.44
C THR A 113 -10.74 13.40 -2.05
N MET A 114 -11.08 12.42 -2.88
CA MET A 114 -12.39 12.26 -3.50
C MET A 114 -13.33 11.38 -2.67
N ASP A 115 -12.84 10.81 -1.56
CA ASP A 115 -13.57 9.91 -0.67
C ASP A 115 -14.17 8.67 -1.38
N LEU A 116 -13.54 8.22 -2.47
CA LEU A 116 -14.05 7.15 -3.35
C LEU A 116 -14.33 5.83 -2.61
N PRO A 117 -13.45 5.35 -1.70
CA PRO A 117 -13.73 4.12 -0.97
C PRO A 117 -14.99 4.20 -0.11
N MET A 118 -15.18 5.32 0.59
CA MET A 118 -16.34 5.53 1.47
C MET A 118 -17.65 5.63 0.68
N LYS A 119 -17.61 6.25 -0.51
CA LYS A 119 -18.77 6.34 -1.41
C LYS A 119 -19.33 4.98 -1.82
N VAL A 120 -18.48 3.95 -1.90
CA VAL A 120 -18.88 2.61 -2.38
C VAL A 120 -18.96 1.57 -1.26
N GLY A 121 -19.01 2.00 0.00
CA GLY A 121 -19.27 1.12 1.15
C GLY A 121 -18.03 0.53 1.84
N TYR A 122 -16.81 0.96 1.50
CA TYR A 122 -15.67 0.68 2.37
C TYR A 122 -15.80 1.49 3.67
N ASN A 123 -15.66 0.80 4.80
CA ASN A 123 -15.89 1.35 6.12
C ASN A 123 -14.93 0.74 7.17
N SER A 124 -15.06 1.17 8.42
CA SER A 124 -14.19 0.72 9.51
C SER A 124 -14.24 -0.78 9.82
N MET A 125 -15.26 -1.49 9.32
CA MET A 125 -15.45 -2.93 9.55
C MET A 125 -14.81 -3.81 8.46
N ASN A 126 -14.55 -3.26 7.27
CA ASN A 126 -14.02 -4.02 6.12
C ASN A 126 -12.72 -3.43 5.53
N CYS A 127 -12.24 -2.30 6.06
CA CYS A 127 -11.13 -1.54 5.50
C CYS A 127 -10.07 -1.12 6.55
N CYS A 128 -9.83 -1.98 7.55
CA CYS A 128 -8.85 -1.74 8.61
C CYS A 128 -7.50 -2.39 8.31
N GLU A 129 -6.43 -1.60 8.41
CA GLU A 129 -5.05 -2.03 8.35
C GLU A 129 -4.36 -1.78 9.70
N TYR A 130 -3.58 -2.76 10.15
CA TYR A 130 -2.57 -2.58 11.19
C TYR A 130 -1.21 -2.53 10.51
N ASN A 131 -0.41 -1.48 10.74
CA ASN A 131 0.89 -1.35 10.11
C ASN A 131 1.99 -0.77 11.01
N TRP A 132 3.22 -1.12 10.66
CA TRP A 132 4.46 -0.66 11.30
C TRP A 132 5.41 -0.05 10.27
N GLY A 133 6.40 0.70 10.74
CA GLY A 133 7.44 1.34 9.93
C GLY A 133 7.35 2.87 9.88
N LEU A 134 6.24 3.47 10.32
CA LEU A 134 6.07 4.93 10.32
C LEU A 134 6.49 5.59 11.64
N TYR A 135 6.36 4.88 12.76
CA TYR A 135 6.50 5.43 14.11
C TYR A 135 7.66 4.81 14.88
N GLY A 136 8.29 5.61 15.74
CA GLY A 136 9.45 5.19 16.53
C GLY A 136 10.59 4.67 15.65
N ASP A 137 11.28 3.64 16.14
CA ASP A 137 12.36 2.94 15.45
C ASP A 137 11.87 1.72 14.65
N SER A 138 10.55 1.58 14.44
CA SER A 138 9.96 0.41 13.78
C SER A 138 10.46 0.20 12.36
N SER A 139 10.79 1.27 11.63
CA SER A 139 11.39 1.20 10.30
C SER A 139 12.76 0.52 10.33
N ASP A 140 13.62 0.92 11.26
CA ASP A 140 14.99 0.42 11.34
C ASP A 140 15.01 -1.02 11.84
N LYS A 141 14.20 -1.35 12.86
CA LYS A 141 14.03 -2.73 13.34
C LYS A 141 13.54 -3.68 12.25
N LEU A 142 12.61 -3.24 11.38
CA LEU A 142 12.16 -4.06 10.25
C LEU A 142 13.29 -4.30 9.23
N LYS A 143 14.13 -3.31 8.96
CA LYS A 143 15.33 -3.47 8.12
C LYS A 143 16.36 -4.40 8.78
N GLU A 144 16.54 -4.32 10.09
CA GLU A 144 17.43 -5.20 10.86
C GLU A 144 16.98 -6.67 10.81
N ILE A 145 15.68 -6.94 10.91
CA ILE A 145 15.11 -8.30 10.78
C ILE A 145 15.43 -8.88 9.40
N LEU A 146 15.32 -8.08 8.34
CA LEU A 146 15.66 -8.51 6.98
C LEU A 146 17.18 -8.67 6.78
N GLY A 147 17.98 -7.80 7.41
CA GLY A 147 19.42 -7.78 7.30
C GLY A 147 19.92 -7.14 5.99
N ARG A 148 21.16 -6.62 5.98
CA ARG A 148 21.75 -5.93 4.82
C ARG A 148 21.86 -6.84 3.59
N ASP A 149 22.19 -8.11 3.78
CA ASP A 149 22.31 -9.09 2.69
C ASP A 149 21.00 -9.23 1.90
N PHE A 150 19.83 -9.10 2.56
CA PHE A 150 18.54 -9.10 1.86
C PHE A 150 18.46 -7.93 0.87
N PHE A 151 18.78 -6.72 1.31
CA PHE A 151 18.76 -5.50 0.49
C PHE A 151 19.76 -5.57 -0.66
N ASP A 152 20.97 -6.08 -0.41
CA ASP A 152 21.98 -6.31 -1.43
C ASP A 152 21.52 -7.31 -2.51
N ASN A 153 20.78 -8.35 -2.11
CA ASN A 153 20.26 -9.37 -3.02
C ASN A 153 19.09 -8.87 -3.88
N ILE A 154 18.24 -7.99 -3.33
CA ILE A 154 17.14 -7.38 -4.10
C ILE A 154 17.59 -6.13 -4.88
N GLY A 155 18.83 -5.66 -4.68
CA GLY A 155 19.39 -4.49 -5.36
C GLY A 155 18.83 -3.15 -4.86
N MET A 156 18.21 -3.13 -3.68
CA MET A 156 17.62 -1.92 -3.09
C MET A 156 18.58 -1.31 -2.07
N ASP A 157 18.68 0.01 -2.07
CA ASP A 157 19.45 0.74 -1.08
C ASP A 157 18.83 0.63 0.32
N TYR A 158 19.63 0.14 1.27
CA TYR A 158 19.21 -0.11 2.65
C TYR A 158 18.77 1.17 3.38
N ASP A 159 19.48 2.28 3.15
CA ASP A 159 19.31 3.50 3.94
C ASP A 159 18.04 4.25 3.51
N THR A 160 17.74 4.24 2.21
CA THR A 160 16.54 4.87 1.66
C THR A 160 15.28 4.02 1.76
N CYS A 161 15.40 2.71 2.02
CA CYS A 161 14.24 1.84 2.09
C CYS A 161 13.29 2.22 3.24
N LEU A 162 12.01 2.39 2.91
CA LEU A 162 10.91 2.50 3.85
C LEU A 162 10.08 1.22 3.87
N PRO A 163 10.33 0.31 4.84
CA PRO A 163 9.48 -0.85 5.04
C PRO A 163 8.14 -0.45 5.66
N ARG A 164 7.04 -1.08 5.23
CA ARG A 164 5.74 -1.06 5.90
C ARG A 164 5.25 -2.48 6.07
N LEU A 165 5.40 -3.04 7.26
CA LEU A 165 4.78 -4.30 7.63
C LEU A 165 3.29 -4.06 7.84
N MET A 166 2.45 -4.83 7.15
CA MET A 166 1.00 -4.69 7.13
C MET A 166 0.35 -6.01 7.54
N ALA A 167 -0.63 -5.91 8.42
CA ALA A 167 -1.41 -7.03 8.92
C ALA A 167 -2.90 -6.79 8.65
N TYR A 168 -3.53 -7.77 7.99
CA TYR A 168 -4.95 -7.76 7.69
C TYR A 168 -5.63 -8.91 8.41
N LEU A 169 -6.60 -8.57 9.26
CA LEU A 169 -7.52 -9.54 9.85
C LEU A 169 -8.49 -10.09 8.79
N PRO A 170 -9.14 -11.24 9.04
CA PRO A 170 -10.30 -11.66 8.26
C PRO A 170 -11.33 -10.54 8.06
N GLY A 171 -11.85 -10.44 6.85
CA GLY A 171 -12.82 -9.43 6.41
C GLY A 171 -12.20 -8.09 6.00
N GLN A 172 -10.88 -7.90 6.10
CA GLN A 172 -10.25 -6.61 5.80
C GLN A 172 -9.68 -6.55 4.38
N THR A 173 -9.86 -5.40 3.74
CA THR A 173 -9.40 -5.10 2.38
C THR A 173 -8.66 -3.77 2.35
N LEU A 174 -7.49 -3.77 1.72
CA LEU A 174 -6.89 -2.58 1.14
C LEU A 174 -7.54 -2.37 -0.24
N PRO A 175 -8.36 -1.32 -0.43
CA PRO A 175 -9.21 -1.18 -1.62
C PRO A 175 -8.41 -0.98 -2.93
N TRP A 176 -9.12 -1.01 -4.05
CA TRP A 176 -8.54 -0.90 -5.40
C TRP A 176 -7.87 0.45 -5.66
N HIS A 177 -6.54 0.49 -5.77
CA HIS A 177 -5.79 1.73 -5.90
C HIS A 177 -4.47 1.53 -6.62
N PHE A 178 -3.77 2.60 -6.94
CA PHE A 178 -2.35 2.55 -7.28
C PHE A 178 -1.56 3.43 -6.32
N ASP A 179 -0.25 3.23 -6.30
CA ASP A 179 0.62 3.88 -5.32
C ASP A 179 1.33 5.13 -5.85
N TYR A 180 1.36 6.15 -5.00
CA TYR A 180 1.98 7.46 -5.28
C TYR A 180 3.44 7.58 -4.85
N LEU A 181 3.95 6.68 -4.01
CA LEU A 181 5.27 6.74 -3.36
C LEU A 181 5.59 8.05 -2.60
N GLY A 182 4.65 8.97 -2.41
CA GLY A 182 4.96 10.28 -1.81
C GLY A 182 5.43 10.22 -0.35
N GLY A 183 5.13 9.15 0.38
CA GLY A 183 5.74 8.88 1.69
C GLY A 183 7.26 8.72 1.61
N TRP A 184 7.76 8.06 0.56
CA TRP A 184 9.19 7.92 0.29
C TRP A 184 9.81 9.26 -0.08
N GLY A 185 9.19 9.99 -1.00
CA GLY A 185 9.65 11.32 -1.43
C GLY A 185 9.75 12.33 -0.28
N ARG A 186 8.84 12.27 0.70
CA ARG A 186 8.87 13.16 1.87
C ARG A 186 10.03 12.84 2.83
N VAL A 187 10.32 11.57 3.06
CA VAL A 187 11.41 11.15 3.96
C VAL A 187 12.78 11.35 3.29
N ASN A 188 12.88 11.01 2.01
CA ASN A 188 14.12 11.09 1.23
C ASN A 188 14.15 12.34 0.33
N LYS A 189 13.63 13.47 0.82
CA LYS A 189 13.46 14.72 0.05
C LYS A 189 14.75 15.26 -0.56
N ASP A 190 15.89 14.94 0.05
CA ASP A 190 17.20 15.41 -0.38
C ASP A 190 17.75 14.65 -1.61
N LEU A 191 17.04 13.61 -2.08
CA LEU A 191 17.39 12.81 -3.26
C LEU A 191 16.66 13.24 -4.55
N ASN A 192 16.05 14.43 -4.57
CA ASN A 192 15.38 15.02 -5.74
C ASN A 192 14.37 14.06 -6.43
N PHE A 193 13.57 13.36 -5.63
CA PHE A 193 12.60 12.38 -6.12
C PHE A 193 11.55 13.00 -7.06
N ASP A 194 11.41 12.42 -8.25
CA ASP A 194 10.31 12.69 -9.16
C ASP A 194 9.31 11.50 -9.18
N PRO A 195 8.12 11.63 -8.54
CA PRO A 195 7.14 10.56 -8.52
C PRO A 195 6.54 10.25 -9.89
N ASP A 196 6.54 11.18 -10.83
CA ASP A 196 5.99 10.97 -12.19
C ASP A 196 6.90 10.10 -13.07
N THR A 197 8.18 10.00 -12.73
CA THR A 197 9.15 9.14 -13.44
C THR A 197 9.72 8.03 -12.56
N ARG A 198 9.39 8.03 -11.26
CA ARG A 198 10.01 7.19 -10.22
C ARG A 198 11.54 7.31 -10.19
N GLN A 199 12.12 8.46 -10.51
CA GLN A 199 13.57 8.66 -10.48
C GLN A 199 13.99 9.53 -9.28
N CYS A 200 15.17 9.24 -8.75
CA CYS A 200 15.87 10.06 -7.75
C CYS A 200 17.37 10.10 -8.09
N ASP A 201 18.17 10.85 -7.32
CA ASP A 201 19.61 10.99 -7.55
C ASP A 201 20.40 9.67 -7.48
N LEU A 202 19.85 8.63 -6.84
CA LEU A 202 20.48 7.30 -6.73
C LEU A 202 20.05 6.32 -7.84
N GLY A 203 18.90 6.55 -8.47
CA GLY A 203 18.32 5.61 -9.44
C GLY A 203 16.79 5.58 -9.41
N GLU A 204 16.23 4.51 -9.98
CA GLU A 204 14.79 4.26 -9.97
C GLU A 204 14.31 3.90 -8.56
N VAL A 205 13.17 4.43 -8.14
CA VAL A 205 12.52 4.11 -6.87
C VAL A 205 11.40 3.11 -7.12
N LYS A 206 11.53 1.91 -6.56
CA LYS A 206 10.54 0.85 -6.71
C LYS A 206 9.76 0.60 -5.43
N ARG A 207 8.58 0.01 -5.58
CA ARG A 207 7.84 -0.61 -4.48
C ARG A 207 7.82 -2.11 -4.69
N LEU A 208 8.36 -2.84 -3.73
CA LEU A 208 8.32 -4.28 -3.70
C LEU A 208 7.34 -4.74 -2.61
N LEU A 209 6.67 -5.85 -2.82
CA LEU A 209 5.77 -6.49 -1.88
C LEU A 209 6.35 -7.85 -1.49
N LEU A 210 6.85 -7.93 -0.26
CA LEU A 210 7.34 -9.16 0.35
C LEU A 210 6.18 -9.86 1.06
N MET A 211 5.96 -11.12 0.73
CA MET A 211 4.96 -11.95 1.39
C MET A 211 5.56 -12.51 2.68
N ILE A 212 5.00 -12.12 3.83
CA ILE A 212 5.55 -12.50 5.14
C ILE A 212 4.99 -13.84 5.59
N SER A 213 3.69 -14.04 5.40
CA SER A 213 3.02 -15.31 5.65
C SER A 213 2.75 -16.08 4.36
N ASP A 214 2.79 -17.41 4.44
CA ASP A 214 2.30 -18.28 3.38
C ASP A 214 0.86 -17.92 3.00
N TRP A 215 0.51 -18.09 1.72
CA TRP A 215 -0.86 -17.93 1.28
C TRP A 215 -1.80 -18.89 2.00
N HIS A 216 -2.97 -18.39 2.39
CA HIS A 216 -4.06 -19.20 2.89
C HIS A 216 -5.38 -18.88 2.17
N TRP A 217 -6.38 -19.77 2.29
CA TRP A 217 -7.71 -19.56 1.71
C TRP A 217 -8.30 -18.19 2.09
N GLY A 218 -8.76 -17.48 1.06
CA GLY A 218 -9.35 -16.14 1.18
C GLY A 218 -8.32 -15.00 1.21
N HIS A 219 -7.02 -15.29 1.24
CA HIS A 219 -6.00 -14.27 1.01
C HIS A 219 -5.93 -13.97 -0.49
N MET A 220 -6.03 -12.70 -0.86
CA MET A 220 -6.04 -12.26 -2.25
C MET A 220 -5.08 -11.09 -2.42
N LEU A 221 -4.36 -11.15 -3.53
CA LEU A 221 -3.59 -10.05 -4.09
C LEU A 221 -4.05 -9.95 -5.54
N GLN A 222 -4.52 -8.78 -5.92
CA GLN A 222 -4.87 -8.47 -7.30
C GLN A 222 -3.95 -7.34 -7.76
N MET A 223 -3.40 -7.46 -8.96
CA MET A 223 -2.69 -6.39 -9.64
C MET A 223 -3.12 -6.42 -11.10
N ALA A 224 -3.50 -5.26 -11.65
CA ALA A 224 -4.27 -5.15 -12.88
C ALA A 224 -5.49 -6.13 -12.88
N ASN A 225 -5.76 -6.84 -13.97
CA ASN A 225 -6.90 -7.76 -14.03
C ASN A 225 -6.59 -9.18 -13.50
N SER A 226 -5.43 -9.36 -12.86
CA SER A 226 -4.93 -10.68 -12.44
C SER A 226 -4.91 -10.87 -10.93
N PHE A 227 -5.17 -12.10 -10.49
CA PHE A 227 -5.08 -12.53 -9.09
C PHE A 227 -3.91 -13.47 -8.88
N TYR A 228 -3.19 -13.29 -7.78
CA TYR A 228 -2.00 -14.07 -7.46
C TYR A 228 -2.22 -14.92 -6.21
N PRO A 229 -2.81 -16.12 -6.32
CA PRO A 229 -2.95 -17.03 -5.20
C PRO A 229 -1.66 -17.83 -4.97
N ARG A 230 -1.59 -18.50 -3.81
CA ARG A 230 -0.57 -19.53 -3.50
C ARG A 230 0.89 -19.05 -3.40
N TRP A 231 1.12 -17.76 -3.17
CA TRP A 231 2.45 -17.28 -2.79
C TRP A 231 2.97 -18.01 -1.55
N LYS A 232 4.29 -18.01 -1.42
CA LYS A 232 5.04 -18.51 -0.27
C LYS A 232 5.63 -17.36 0.52
N SER A 233 5.79 -17.57 1.82
CA SER A 233 6.60 -16.69 2.66
C SER A 233 7.96 -16.49 1.99
N GLY A 234 8.41 -15.24 1.90
CA GLY A 234 9.62 -14.84 1.20
C GLY A 234 9.44 -14.47 -0.28
N ASP A 235 8.29 -14.78 -0.89
CA ASP A 235 8.03 -14.34 -2.26
C ASP A 235 8.01 -12.81 -2.33
N LEU A 236 8.72 -12.28 -3.32
CA LEU A 236 8.86 -10.85 -3.56
C LEU A 236 8.31 -10.50 -4.93
N TYR A 237 7.39 -9.55 -4.95
CA TYR A 237 6.82 -9.01 -6.19
C TYR A 237 7.14 -7.54 -6.33
N GLU A 238 7.33 -7.06 -7.56
CA GLU A 238 7.29 -5.63 -7.85
C GLU A 238 5.82 -5.18 -7.94
N ILE A 239 5.50 -4.00 -7.38
CA ILE A 239 4.27 -3.27 -7.67
C ILE A 239 4.61 -2.20 -8.72
N PRO A 240 4.27 -2.42 -10.00
CA PRO A 240 4.69 -1.54 -11.06
C PRO A 240 4.06 -0.15 -10.96
N MET A 241 4.58 0.76 -11.77
CA MET A 241 4.12 2.14 -11.78
C MET A 241 2.71 2.27 -12.32
N MET A 242 1.85 2.97 -11.58
CA MET A 242 0.45 3.23 -11.95
C MET A 242 -0.39 1.95 -12.14
N THR A 243 0.11 0.79 -11.73
CA THR A 243 -0.66 -0.45 -11.75
C THR A 243 -1.63 -0.44 -10.59
N TYR A 244 -2.91 -0.48 -10.91
CA TYR A 244 -3.93 -0.65 -9.90
C TYR A 244 -3.82 -2.04 -9.28
N HIS A 245 -4.05 -2.10 -7.97
CA HIS A 245 -3.95 -3.31 -7.18
C HIS A 245 -4.88 -3.24 -5.96
N LEU A 246 -5.20 -4.39 -5.40
CA LEU A 246 -5.84 -4.51 -4.09
C LEU A 246 -5.27 -5.71 -3.33
N SER A 247 -5.45 -5.68 -2.02
CA SER A 247 -5.03 -6.76 -1.14
C SER A 247 -6.13 -7.02 -0.13
N THR A 248 -6.64 -8.25 -0.10
CA THR A 248 -7.77 -8.63 0.75
C THR A 248 -7.45 -9.86 1.56
N ASN A 249 -7.95 -9.88 2.78
CA ASN A 249 -8.10 -11.09 3.57
C ASN A 249 -9.60 -11.38 3.76
N ALA A 250 -10.19 -12.10 2.81
CA ALA A 250 -11.54 -12.66 2.90
C ALA A 250 -11.54 -14.05 3.57
N GLY A 251 -10.41 -14.42 4.18
CA GLY A 251 -10.17 -15.73 4.75
C GLY A 251 -10.51 -15.83 6.23
N MET A 252 -9.74 -16.66 6.93
CA MET A 252 -9.93 -16.97 8.36
C MET A 252 -8.66 -16.85 9.20
N SER A 253 -7.51 -16.70 8.56
CA SER A 253 -6.20 -16.56 9.19
C SER A 253 -5.62 -15.19 8.94
N LEU A 254 -4.70 -14.74 9.81
CA LEU A 254 -3.97 -13.49 9.64
C LEU A 254 -3.21 -13.48 8.31
N LYS A 255 -3.28 -12.37 7.56
CA LYS A 255 -2.47 -12.13 6.37
C LYS A 255 -1.39 -11.11 6.70
N LEU A 256 -0.12 -11.48 6.50
CA LEU A 256 1.02 -10.60 6.70
C LEU A 256 1.77 -10.35 5.40
N THR A 257 1.99 -9.08 5.08
CA THR A 257 2.76 -8.64 3.92
C THR A 257 3.56 -7.40 4.29
N MET A 258 4.69 -7.16 3.62
CA MET A 258 5.48 -5.96 3.83
C MET A 258 5.77 -5.28 2.51
N SER A 259 5.45 -3.99 2.41
CA SER A 259 5.90 -3.18 1.28
C SER A 259 7.28 -2.59 1.58
N LEU A 260 8.15 -2.59 0.59
CA LEU A 260 9.50 -2.03 0.64
C LEU A 260 9.59 -0.98 -0.46
N SER A 261 9.64 0.30 -0.11
CA SER A 261 9.83 1.38 -1.07
C SER A 261 11.24 1.93 -0.94
N GLY A 262 12.05 1.89 -2.00
CA GLY A 262 13.48 2.26 -1.93
C GLY A 262 14.08 2.54 -3.30
N ALA A 263 15.22 3.25 -3.30
CA ALA A 263 16.00 3.44 -4.52
C ALA A 263 16.72 2.14 -4.91
N MET A 264 16.72 1.81 -6.18
CA MET A 264 17.44 0.68 -6.75
C MET A 264 18.86 1.11 -7.12
N ILE A 265 19.85 0.36 -6.68
CA ILE A 265 21.29 0.67 -6.84
C ILE A 265 22.03 -0.35 -7.72
N ARG A 266 21.31 -1.31 -8.30
CA ARG A 266 21.82 -2.34 -9.21
C ARG A 266 20.85 -2.59 -10.34
#